data_AF-A0A671QBS4-F1
#
_entry.id   AF-A0A671QBS4-F1
#
_cell.length_a   1.000
_cell.length_b   1.000
_cell.length_c   1.000
_cell.angle_alpha   90.00
_cell.angle_beta   90.00
_cell.angle_gamma   90.00
#
_symmetry.space_group_name_H-M   'P 1'
#
loop_
_entity.id
_entity.type
_entity.pdbx_description
1 polymer ?
#
loop_
_entity_poly.entity_id
_entity_poly.type
_entity_poly.pdbx_seq_one_letter_code
_entity_poly.pdbx_strand_id
1 'polypeptide(L)'
;MQLQRALHDPNHEEKTCNHEDEEDYEPVIPLPDLVEISTGEDNEQVVYSHKAKLYRYDKESQQWKERGIGELKILQNDESRRARLVMRREQVLKLCANHWITPNMNHSLEIKCLTSVLL
;
A
#
# COMPACT_ATOMS: atom_id res chain seq x y z
N MET A 1 -2.66 22.42 -45.84
CA MET A 1 -3.75 21.84 -45.02
C MET A 1 -3.50 22.23 -43.58
N GLN A 2 -4.43 22.97 -43.01
CA GLN A 2 -4.30 23.73 -41.77
C GLN A 2 -4.41 22.81 -40.55
N LEU A 3 -3.46 22.93 -39.62
CA LEU A 3 -3.63 22.55 -38.22
C LEU A 3 -4.51 23.61 -37.53
N GLN A 4 -5.60 23.19 -36.88
CA GLN A 4 -6.32 24.02 -35.92
C GLN A 4 -6.04 23.56 -34.49
N ARG A 5 -5.34 24.45 -33.75
CA ARG A 5 -5.37 24.57 -32.30
C ARG A 5 -6.82 24.78 -31.84
N ALA A 6 -7.33 23.91 -30.99
CA ALA A 6 -8.56 24.15 -30.25
C ALA A 6 -8.29 25.19 -29.14
N LEU A 7 -9.28 26.06 -28.96
CA LEU A 7 -9.23 27.34 -28.27
C LEU A 7 -9.12 27.19 -26.75
N HIS A 8 -8.25 27.99 -26.14
CA HIS A 8 -8.25 28.27 -24.71
C HIS A 8 -9.41 29.24 -24.43
N ASP A 9 -10.44 28.78 -23.72
CA ASP A 9 -11.55 29.60 -23.25
C ASP A 9 -11.03 30.55 -22.15
N PRO A 10 -11.10 31.88 -22.34
CA PRO A 10 -10.48 32.84 -21.42
C PRO A 10 -11.31 33.13 -20.16
N ASN A 11 -12.40 32.39 -19.88
CA ASN A 11 -13.31 32.74 -18.79
C ASN A 11 -13.64 31.60 -17.80
N HIS A 12 -12.69 30.72 -17.51
CA HIS A 12 -12.78 29.90 -16.29
C HIS A 12 -12.32 30.75 -15.10
N GLU A 13 -13.26 31.45 -14.48
CA GLU A 13 -13.03 32.06 -13.17
C GLU A 13 -12.57 30.96 -12.20
N GLU A 14 -11.29 30.99 -11.83
CA GLU A 14 -10.77 30.22 -10.70
C GLU A 14 -11.51 30.73 -9.46
N LYS A 15 -12.45 29.92 -8.98
CA LYS A 15 -13.12 30.19 -7.72
C LYS A 15 -12.10 29.98 -6.60
N THR A 16 -11.38 31.04 -6.25
CA THR A 16 -10.51 31.07 -5.09
C THR A 16 -11.36 30.80 -3.85
N CYS A 17 -11.14 29.65 -3.24
CA CYS A 17 -11.58 29.39 -1.87
C CYS A 17 -10.69 30.25 -0.98
N ASN A 18 -11.14 31.46 -0.63
CA ASN A 18 -10.49 32.26 0.41
C ASN A 18 -10.55 31.50 1.74
N HIS A 19 -9.53 30.71 2.05
CA HIS A 19 -9.23 30.26 3.41
C HIS A 19 -8.49 31.42 4.09
N GLU A 20 -9.23 32.28 4.80
CA GLU A 20 -8.66 33.48 5.44
C GLU A 20 -7.90 33.20 6.76
N ASP A 21 -7.54 31.94 7.04
CA ASP A 21 -6.81 31.53 8.26
C ASP A 21 -5.77 30.44 7.97
N GLU A 22 -4.99 30.54 6.88
CA GLU A 22 -3.85 29.64 6.65
C GLU A 22 -2.62 30.23 7.34
N GLU A 23 -2.36 29.79 8.57
CA GLU A 23 -1.13 30.13 9.28
C GLU A 23 0.07 29.51 8.55
N ASP A 24 0.92 30.35 7.96
CA ASP A 24 2.17 29.92 7.33
C ASP A 24 3.20 29.55 8.42
N TYR A 25 3.65 28.30 8.43
CA TYR A 25 4.68 27.82 9.35
C TYR A 25 6.04 27.73 8.66
N GLU A 26 7.07 28.33 9.25
CA GLU A 26 8.45 28.14 8.80
C GLU A 26 8.97 26.74 9.18
N PRO A 27 9.62 26.01 8.25
CA PRO A 27 10.14 24.69 8.54
C PRO A 27 11.32 24.76 9.51
N VAL A 28 11.21 24.05 10.64
CA VAL A 28 12.29 23.97 11.66
C VAL A 28 13.56 23.29 11.12
N ILE A 29 13.40 22.44 10.10
CA ILE A 29 14.48 21.72 9.44
C ILE A 29 14.34 21.83 7.92
N PRO A 30 15.44 21.93 7.16
CA PRO A 30 15.37 21.90 5.70
C PRO A 30 14.76 20.58 5.25
N LEU A 31 13.83 20.65 4.29
CA LEU A 31 13.28 19.46 3.67
C LEU A 31 14.44 18.70 3.00
N PRO A 32 14.62 17.40 3.29
CA PRO A 32 15.65 16.61 2.65
C PRO A 32 15.39 16.51 1.14
N ASP A 33 16.45 16.23 0.40
CA ASP A 33 16.35 16.03 -1.05
C ASP A 33 15.37 14.91 -1.40
N LEU A 34 14.68 15.06 -2.53
CA LEU A 34 13.82 14.02 -3.06
C LEU A 34 14.69 12.83 -3.49
N VAL A 35 14.44 11.67 -2.88
CA VAL A 35 15.12 10.41 -3.20
C VAL A 35 14.17 9.48 -3.93
N GLU A 36 14.66 8.78 -4.95
CA GLU A 36 13.92 7.68 -5.57
C GLU A 36 13.74 6.53 -4.58
N ILE A 37 12.47 6.20 -4.27
CA ILE A 37 12.13 5.15 -3.32
C ILE A 37 11.88 3.85 -4.11
N SER A 38 12.81 2.90 -4.01
CA SER A 38 12.54 1.51 -4.44
C SER A 38 11.85 0.73 -3.32
N THR A 39 10.86 -0.07 -3.69
CA THR A 39 10.13 -0.94 -2.75
C THR A 39 10.92 -2.19 -2.38
N GLY A 40 11.96 -2.52 -3.16
CA GLY A 40 12.69 -3.79 -3.06
C GLY A 40 11.86 -5.00 -3.49
N GLU A 41 10.77 -4.78 -4.23
CA GLU A 41 9.86 -5.80 -4.79
C GLU A 41 10.04 -5.93 -6.32
N ASP A 42 10.94 -5.15 -6.93
CA ASP A 42 11.05 -4.96 -8.38
C ASP A 42 11.51 -6.22 -9.15
N ASN A 43 12.18 -7.16 -8.47
CA ASN A 43 12.69 -8.42 -9.04
C ASN A 43 11.76 -9.62 -8.77
N GLU A 44 10.52 -9.37 -8.35
CA GLU A 44 9.56 -10.41 -8.00
C GLU A 44 8.22 -10.16 -8.70
N GLN A 45 7.59 -11.25 -9.14
CA GLN A 45 6.29 -11.23 -9.77
C GLN A 45 5.18 -11.42 -8.74
N VAL A 46 4.10 -10.66 -8.88
CA VAL A 46 2.91 -10.81 -8.05
C VAL A 46 2.12 -12.02 -8.55
N VAL A 47 2.14 -13.12 -7.78
CA VAL A 47 1.40 -14.35 -8.09
C VAL A 47 -0.03 -14.31 -7.55
N TYR A 48 -0.24 -13.59 -6.46
CA TYR A 48 -1.55 -13.40 -5.83
C TYR A 48 -1.62 -12.02 -5.20
N SER A 49 -2.78 -11.38 -5.30
CA SER A 49 -3.07 -10.12 -4.61
C SER A 49 -4.52 -10.07 -4.17
N HIS A 50 -4.78 -9.77 -2.90
CA HIS A 50 -6.13 -9.57 -2.40
C HIS A 50 -6.16 -8.69 -1.15
N LYS A 51 -7.28 -7.99 -0.94
CA LYS A 51 -7.52 -7.28 0.33
C LYS A 51 -7.71 -8.28 1.47
N ALA A 52 -6.97 -8.08 2.55
CA ALA A 52 -7.03 -8.93 3.73
C ALA A 52 -6.93 -8.10 5.02
N LYS A 53 -7.32 -8.72 6.12
CA LYS A 53 -7.06 -8.25 7.47
C LYS A 53 -6.17 -9.27 8.17
N LEU A 54 -4.99 -8.84 8.59
CA LEU A 54 -4.00 -9.67 9.26
C LEU A 54 -4.16 -9.56 10.78
N TYR A 55 -4.09 -10.70 11.45
CA TYR A 55 -4.09 -10.79 12.90
C TYR A 55 -2.81 -11.46 13.40
N ARG A 56 -2.41 -11.12 14.63
CA ARG A 56 -1.37 -11.81 15.39
C ARG A 56 -1.98 -12.34 16.68
N TYR A 57 -1.78 -13.62 16.96
CA TYR A 57 -2.16 -14.20 18.24
C TYR A 57 -1.18 -13.73 19.34
N ASP A 58 -1.72 -13.15 20.40
CA ASP A 58 -0.98 -12.79 21.59
C ASP A 58 -1.11 -13.91 22.63
N LYS A 59 0.02 -14.54 22.97
CA LYS A 59 0.05 -15.69 23.88
C LYS A 59 -0.21 -15.31 25.34
N GLU A 60 0.13 -14.08 25.74
CA GLU A 60 -0.03 -13.63 27.13
C GLU A 60 -1.50 -13.37 27.44
N SER A 61 -2.17 -12.62 26.57
CA SER A 61 -3.60 -12.32 26.70
C SER A 61 -4.51 -13.38 26.05
N GLN A 62 -3.94 -14.44 25.47
CA GLN A 62 -4.65 -15.51 24.77
C GLN A 62 -5.68 -15.04 23.72
N GLN A 63 -5.40 -13.94 23.01
CA GLN A 63 -6.35 -13.30 22.10
C GLN A 63 -5.72 -12.92 20.76
N TRP A 64 -6.55 -12.85 19.71
CA TRP A 64 -6.14 -12.31 18.42
C TRP A 64 -6.15 -10.78 18.46
N LYS A 65 -5.03 -10.17 18.06
CA LYS A 65 -4.88 -8.71 17.92
C LYS A 65 -4.71 -8.36 16.45
N GLU A 66 -5.40 -7.32 16.00
CA GLU A 66 -5.26 -6.85 14.62
C GLU A 66 -3.82 -6.36 14.38
N ARG A 67 -3.22 -6.80 13.27
CA ARG A 67 -1.88 -6.43 12.84
C ARG A 67 -1.89 -5.44 11.68
N GLY A 68 -2.90 -5.49 10.82
CA GLY A 68 -3.11 -4.50 9.76
C GLY A 68 -4.17 -4.91 8.75
N ILE A 69 -4.70 -3.91 8.03
CA ILE A 69 -5.65 -4.06 6.93
C ILE A 69 -4.99 -3.51 5.67
N GLY A 70 -5.08 -4.25 4.56
CA GLY A 70 -4.58 -3.81 3.28
C GLY A 70 -4.42 -4.93 2.27
N GLU A 71 -3.63 -4.66 1.24
CA GLU A 71 -3.40 -5.61 0.17
C GLU A 71 -2.30 -6.61 0.56
N LEU A 72 -2.68 -7.88 0.59
CA LEU A 72 -1.78 -9.00 0.76
C LEU A 72 -1.30 -9.49 -0.59
N LYS A 73 0.02 -9.55 -0.77
CA LYS A 73 0.66 -10.04 -1.99
C LYS A 73 1.47 -11.29 -1.72
N ILE A 74 1.41 -12.25 -2.63
CA ILE A 74 2.41 -13.31 -2.76
C ILE A 74 3.31 -12.91 -3.91
N LEU A 75 4.58 -12.66 -3.58
CA LEU A 75 5.62 -12.31 -4.53
C LEU A 75 6.50 -13.54 -4.77
N GLN A 76 6.80 -13.85 -6.03
CA GLN A 76 7.71 -14.92 -6.40
C GLN A 76 8.83 -14.39 -7.28
N ASN A 77 10.05 -14.74 -6.95
CA ASN A 77 11.19 -14.50 -7.82
C ASN A 77 11.30 -15.63 -8.85
N ASP A 78 11.37 -15.30 -10.14
CA ASP A 78 11.36 -16.30 -11.21
C ASP A 78 12.65 -17.14 -11.26
N GLU A 79 13.79 -16.54 -10.94
CA GLU A 79 15.11 -17.21 -11.00
C GLU A 79 15.29 -18.21 -9.85
N SER A 80 15.06 -17.77 -8.62
CA SER A 80 15.24 -18.59 -7.41
C SER A 80 14.01 -19.44 -7.09
N ARG A 81 12.87 -19.18 -7.74
CA ARG A 81 11.55 -19.77 -7.48
C ARG A 81 11.04 -19.58 -6.05
N ARG A 82 11.72 -18.76 -5.23
CA ARG A 82 11.34 -18.47 -3.85
C ARG A 82 10.14 -17.52 -3.83
N ALA A 83 9.18 -17.81 -2.95
CA ALA A 83 8.01 -16.97 -2.76
C ALA A 83 7.96 -16.40 -1.36
N ARG A 84 7.51 -15.15 -1.21
CA ARG A 84 7.26 -14.48 0.06
C ARG A 84 5.89 -13.83 0.08
N LEU A 85 5.36 -13.71 1.28
CA LEU A 85 4.15 -12.98 1.58
C LEU A 85 4.54 -11.58 2.06
N VAL A 86 3.99 -10.56 1.41
CA VAL A 86 4.19 -9.15 1.73
C VAL A 86 2.83 -8.50 1.91
N MET A 87 2.69 -7.68 2.96
CA MET A 87 1.46 -6.92 3.19
C MET A 87 1.81 -5.56 3.77
N ARG A 88 1.18 -4.51 3.24
CA ARG A 88 1.28 -3.13 3.74
C ARG A 88 -0.09 -2.66 4.22
N ARG A 89 -0.09 -1.82 5.25
CA ARG A 89 -1.33 -1.20 5.75
C ARG A 89 -1.80 -0.13 4.78
N GLU A 90 -3.11 -0.02 4.59
CA GLU A 90 -3.70 1.11 3.87
C GLU A 90 -3.35 2.44 4.57
N GLN A 91 -3.31 3.53 3.79
CA GLN A 91 -2.96 4.90 4.20
C GLN A 91 -1.50 5.10 4.64
N VAL A 92 -1.01 4.32 5.60
CA VAL A 92 0.35 4.50 6.17
C VAL A 92 1.43 3.75 5.38
N LEU A 93 1.05 2.80 4.52
CA LEU A 93 1.92 2.00 3.63
C LEU A 93 3.07 1.25 4.33
N LYS A 94 3.05 1.18 5.67
CA LYS A 94 3.98 0.42 6.50
C LYS A 94 3.74 -1.07 6.35
N LEU A 95 4.84 -1.83 6.28
CA LEU A 95 4.80 -3.29 6.26
C LEU A 95 4.17 -3.84 7.54
N CYS A 96 3.18 -4.72 7.38
CA CYS A 96 2.61 -5.50 8.47
C CYS A 96 2.94 -7.00 8.37
N ALA A 97 3.33 -7.49 7.18
CA ALA A 97 3.92 -8.80 6.97
C ALA A 97 5.03 -8.76 5.89
N ASN A 98 6.08 -9.55 6.12
CA ASN A 98 7.16 -9.84 5.18
C ASN A 98 7.79 -11.18 5.59
N HIS A 99 7.37 -12.29 4.96
CA HIS A 99 7.79 -13.63 5.37
C HIS A 99 7.95 -14.56 4.18
N TRP A 100 9.03 -15.34 4.15
CA TRP A 100 9.24 -16.38 3.14
C TRP A 100 8.24 -17.52 3.32
N ILE A 101 7.64 -17.97 2.22
CA ILE A 101 6.79 -19.16 2.23
C ILE A 101 7.72 -20.38 2.23
N THR A 102 7.60 -21.22 3.26
CA THR A 102 8.39 -22.44 3.41
C THR A 102 7.47 -23.66 3.47
N PRO A 103 7.90 -24.86 3.00
CA PRO A 103 7.06 -26.06 3.01
C PRO A 103 6.56 -26.48 4.39
N ASN A 104 7.29 -26.10 5.44
CA ASN A 104 6.97 -26.45 6.84
C ASN A 104 6.00 -25.47 7.51
N MET A 105 5.51 -24.45 6.78
CA MET A 105 4.46 -23.59 7.28
C MET A 105 3.15 -24.37 7.34
N ASN A 106 2.80 -24.84 8.52
CA ASN A 106 1.49 -25.41 8.78
C ASN A 106 0.39 -24.36 8.55
N HIS A 107 -0.82 -24.83 8.21
CA HIS A 107 -2.03 -24.09 7.82
C HIS A 107 -2.55 -23.00 8.80
N SER A 108 -1.78 -22.61 9.82
CA SER A 108 -2.16 -21.62 10.84
C SER A 108 -2.12 -20.17 10.36
N LEU A 109 -1.68 -19.91 9.13
CA LEU A 109 -1.98 -18.65 8.43
C LEU A 109 -3.39 -18.73 7.85
N GLU A 110 -4.39 -18.57 8.71
CA GLU A 110 -5.75 -18.27 8.26
C GLU A 110 -5.78 -16.86 7.67
N ILE A 111 -5.46 -16.75 6.39
CA ILE A 111 -5.71 -15.53 5.62
C ILE A 111 -7.21 -15.51 5.33
N LYS A 112 -7.98 -14.88 6.22
CA LYS A 112 -9.39 -14.56 5.94
C LYS A 112 -9.43 -13.41 4.94
N CYS A 113 -9.46 -13.75 3.65
CA CYS A 113 -9.82 -12.80 2.61
C CYS A 113 -11.30 -12.44 2.78
N LEU A 114 -11.59 -11.15 2.89
CA LEU A 114 -12.95 -10.62 2.98
C LEU A 114 -13.61 -10.67 1.59
N THR A 115 -13.74 -11.87 1.01
CA THR A 115 -14.75 -12.07 -0.03
C THR A 115 -16.07 -12.24 0.69
N SER A 116 -16.92 -11.22 0.66
CA SER A 116 -18.32 -11.34 1.05
C SER A 116 -18.93 -12.52 0.31
N VAL A 117 -19.24 -13.60 1.03
CA VAL A 117 -20.22 -14.58 0.58
C VAL A 117 -21.57 -13.87 0.64
N LEU A 118 -21.98 -13.31 -0.48
CA LEU A 118 -23.39 -13.18 -0.82
C LEU A 118 -23.65 -14.25 -1.87
N LEU A 119 -24.08 -15.42 -1.41
CA LEU A 119 -25.04 -16.35 -2.00
C LEU A 119 -25.33 -17.45 -0.97
#